data_AF-A0A7W1IRX0-F1
#
_entry.id   AF-A0A7W1IRX0-F1
#
_cell.length_a   1.000
_cell.length_b   1.000
_cell.length_c   1.000
_cell.angle_alpha   90.00
_cell.angle_beta   90.00
_cell.angle_gamma   90.00
#
_symmetry.space_group_name_H-M   'P 1'
#
loop_
_entity.id
_entity.type
_entity.pdbx_description
1 polymer ?
#
loop_
_entity_poly.entity_id
_entity_poly.type
_entity_poly.pdbx_seq_one_letter_code
_entity_poly.pdbx_strand_id
1 'polypeptide(L)'
;MTENLYDVLVSRGFVAQSTDAQIRERLDTSVTAYCGFDPTADSLHVGSLVPIMGLAHVQRCGHRPLVVVGGGTGLVGDPSGKSEARKMLTRDEVRANARAIGAQIARIVRFGEGPSDAKLLDNADWLADLGWIELLREIGPCFSVNRMLSMDSV
;
A
#
# COMPACT_ATOMS: atom_id res chain seq x y z
N MET A 1 -7.15 22.77 -16.06
CA MET A 1 -7.66 22.19 -14.81
C MET A 1 -7.25 20.74 -14.78
N THR A 2 -6.63 20.28 -13.72
CA THR A 2 -6.38 18.85 -13.49
C THR A 2 -7.72 18.16 -13.28
N GLU A 3 -7.97 17.04 -13.96
CA GLU A 3 -9.20 16.25 -13.76
C GLU A 3 -9.25 15.69 -12.33
N ASN A 4 -10.44 15.65 -11.71
CA ASN A 4 -10.64 15.06 -10.38
C ASN A 4 -10.28 13.57 -10.43
N LEU A 5 -9.44 13.11 -9.49
CA LEU A 5 -8.93 11.74 -9.46
C LEU A 5 -10.06 10.70 -9.43
N TYR A 6 -11.13 10.94 -8.68
CA TYR A 6 -12.22 9.98 -8.55
C TYR A 6 -12.89 9.73 -9.90
N ASP A 7 -13.16 10.79 -10.69
CA ASP A 7 -13.72 10.65 -12.04
C ASP A 7 -12.82 9.86 -12.98
N VAL A 8 -11.52 10.14 -12.93
CA VAL A 8 -10.53 9.45 -13.75
C VAL A 8 -10.50 7.95 -13.41
N LEU A 9 -10.57 7.60 -12.13
CA LEU A 9 -10.58 6.21 -11.69
C LEU A 9 -11.90 5.50 -12.03
N VAL A 10 -13.05 6.15 -11.82
CA VAL A 10 -14.38 5.59 -12.14
C VAL A 10 -14.52 5.35 -13.64
N SER A 11 -14.21 6.36 -14.47
CA SER A 11 -14.33 6.25 -15.94
C SER A 11 -13.45 5.16 -16.55
N ARG A 12 -12.37 4.78 -15.85
CA ARG A 12 -11.42 3.73 -16.26
C ARG A 12 -11.68 2.37 -15.59
N GLY A 13 -12.71 2.27 -14.75
CA GLY A 13 -13.07 1.02 -14.06
C GLY A 13 -12.12 0.61 -12.93
N PHE A 14 -11.42 1.57 -12.30
CA PHE A 14 -10.50 1.29 -11.19
C PHE A 14 -11.20 1.21 -9.82
N VAL A 15 -12.43 1.72 -9.70
CA VAL A 15 -13.16 1.77 -8.43
C VAL A 15 -14.04 0.54 -8.30
N ALA A 16 -13.63 -0.41 -7.47
CA ALA A 16 -14.49 -1.51 -7.05
C ALA A 16 -15.40 -1.11 -5.88
N GLN A 17 -14.84 -0.42 -4.87
CA GLN A 17 -15.54 0.03 -3.66
C GLN A 17 -14.94 1.35 -3.16
N SER A 18 -15.75 2.13 -2.44
CA SER A 18 -15.31 3.32 -1.69
C SER A 18 -15.96 3.33 -0.32
N THR A 19 -15.18 3.66 0.71
CA THR A 19 -15.68 3.75 2.10
C THR A 19 -16.33 5.10 2.41
N ASP A 20 -16.01 6.14 1.65
CA ASP A 20 -16.51 7.49 1.87
C ASP A 20 -17.41 7.93 0.72
N ALA A 21 -18.64 8.34 1.06
CA ALA A 21 -19.62 8.86 0.10
C ALA A 21 -19.20 10.23 -0.46
N GLN A 22 -18.35 10.98 0.23
CA GLN A 22 -17.83 12.30 -0.15
C GLN A 22 -16.41 12.24 -0.71
N ILE A 23 -15.94 11.05 -1.12
CA ILE A 23 -14.57 10.85 -1.61
C ILE A 23 -14.24 11.75 -2.80
N ARG A 24 -15.23 12.01 -3.66
CA ARG A 24 -15.12 12.89 -4.81
C ARG A 24 -14.68 14.30 -4.38
N GLU A 25 -15.43 14.91 -3.46
CA GLU A 25 -15.23 16.28 -3.01
C GLU A 25 -13.91 16.43 -2.25
N ARG A 26 -13.53 15.40 -1.47
CA ARG A 26 -12.22 15.38 -0.80
C ARG A 26 -11.06 15.42 -1.79
N LEU A 27 -11.25 14.81 -2.96
CA LEU A 27 -10.27 14.78 -4.04
C LEU A 27 -10.27 16.03 -4.93
N ASP A 28 -11.06 17.07 -4.59
CA ASP A 28 -10.90 18.40 -5.21
C ASP A 28 -9.66 19.14 -4.71
N THR A 29 -9.07 18.67 -3.59
CA THR A 29 -7.81 19.18 -3.06
C THR A 29 -6.73 18.10 -3.11
N SER A 30 -5.46 18.52 -3.13
CA SER A 30 -4.35 17.57 -3.10
C SER A 30 -4.37 16.77 -1.80
N VAL A 31 -4.26 15.45 -1.91
CA VAL A 31 -4.21 14.52 -0.78
C VAL A 31 -3.01 13.59 -0.93
N THR A 32 -2.72 12.83 0.12
CA THR A 32 -1.74 11.75 0.05
C THR A 32 -2.48 10.41 0.04
N ALA A 33 -2.18 9.55 -0.93
CA ALA A 33 -2.75 8.21 -1.04
C ALA A 33 -1.62 7.18 -1.06
N TYR A 34 -1.84 5.99 -0.51
CA TYR A 34 -0.82 4.93 -0.49
C TYR A 34 -1.34 3.63 -1.09
N CYS A 35 -0.41 2.81 -1.57
CA CYS A 35 -0.68 1.41 -1.88
C CYS A 35 0.48 0.54 -1.37
N GLY A 36 0.12 -0.59 -0.75
CA GLY A 36 1.07 -1.55 -0.18
C GLY A 36 1.51 -2.61 -1.19
N PHE A 37 2.80 -2.96 -1.16
CA PHE A 37 3.38 -4.03 -1.97
C PHE A 37 4.26 -4.92 -1.10
N ASP A 38 3.89 -6.19 -0.95
CA ASP A 38 4.72 -7.14 -0.20
C ASP A 38 5.91 -7.61 -1.05
N PRO A 39 7.16 -7.46 -0.57
CA PRO A 39 8.39 -7.80 -1.29
C PRO A 39 8.69 -9.31 -1.28
N THR A 40 7.72 -10.13 -1.69
CA THR A 40 7.80 -11.59 -1.72
C THR A 40 8.69 -12.15 -2.84
N ALA A 41 8.99 -11.34 -3.85
CA ALA A 41 9.89 -11.64 -4.96
C ALA A 41 10.59 -10.34 -5.40
N ASP A 42 11.64 -10.49 -6.22
CA ASP A 42 12.40 -9.38 -6.81
C ASP A 42 11.67 -8.71 -7.99
N SER A 43 10.57 -9.30 -8.46
CA SER A 43 9.73 -8.76 -9.53
C SER A 43 8.26 -8.74 -9.16
N LEU A 44 7.60 -7.62 -9.51
CA LEU A 44 6.15 -7.56 -9.59
C LEU A 44 5.68 -8.34 -10.82
N HIS A 45 4.43 -8.81 -10.77
CA HIS A 45 3.75 -9.45 -11.90
C HIS A 45 2.57 -8.59 -12.38
N VAL A 46 1.92 -8.98 -13.48
CA VAL A 46 0.81 -8.22 -14.08
C VAL A 46 -0.33 -7.89 -13.10
N GLY A 47 -0.60 -8.74 -12.10
CA GLY A 47 -1.61 -8.47 -11.07
C GLY A 47 -1.34 -7.21 -10.23
N SER A 48 -0.08 -6.77 -10.14
CA SER A 48 0.30 -5.55 -9.43
C SER A 48 0.17 -4.29 -10.30
N LEU A 49 -0.05 -4.44 -11.60
CA LEU A 49 -0.07 -3.30 -12.52
C LEU A 49 -1.27 -2.39 -12.30
N VAL A 50 -2.44 -2.94 -11.97
CA VAL A 50 -3.66 -2.16 -11.68
C VAL A 50 -3.43 -1.17 -10.52
N PRO A 51 -2.98 -1.58 -9.32
CA PRO A 51 -2.71 -0.62 -8.26
C PRO A 51 -1.58 0.38 -8.60
N ILE A 52 -0.54 -0.04 -9.35
CA ILE A 52 0.53 0.88 -9.78
C ILE A 52 0.00 1.96 -10.73
N MET A 53 -0.88 1.59 -11.67
CA MET A 53 -1.55 2.54 -12.54
C MET A 53 -2.48 3.46 -11.75
N GLY A 54 -3.13 2.95 -10.70
CA GLY A 54 -3.87 3.77 -9.73
C GLY A 54 -2.99 4.86 -9.11
N LEU A 55 -1.80 4.50 -8.61
CA LEU A 55 -0.82 5.47 -8.09
C LEU A 55 -0.33 6.45 -9.17
N ALA A 56 -0.20 6.00 -10.42
CA ALA A 56 0.13 6.87 -11.53
C ALA A 56 -0.96 7.93 -11.77
N HIS A 57 -2.23 7.54 -11.67
CA HIS A 57 -3.37 8.47 -11.75
C HIS A 57 -3.42 9.42 -10.55
N VAL A 58 -3.17 8.93 -9.33
CA VAL A 58 -3.00 9.78 -8.13
C VAL A 58 -2.00 10.90 -8.43
N GLN A 59 -0.82 10.56 -8.94
CA GLN A 59 0.20 11.55 -9.25
C GLN A 59 -0.19 12.50 -10.39
N ARG A 60 -0.76 11.98 -11.48
CA ARG A 60 -1.15 12.78 -12.66
C ARG A 60 -2.29 13.76 -12.35
N CYS A 61 -3.16 13.42 -11.41
CA CYS A 61 -4.21 14.31 -10.91
C CYS A 61 -3.69 15.32 -9.86
N GLY A 62 -2.39 15.33 -9.56
CA GLY A 62 -1.76 16.32 -8.68
C GLY A 62 -1.73 15.93 -7.19
N HIS A 63 -2.14 14.71 -6.85
CA HIS A 63 -2.04 14.17 -5.51
C HIS A 63 -0.67 13.51 -5.28
N ARG A 64 -0.37 13.17 -4.02
CA ARG A 64 0.89 12.54 -3.64
C ARG A 64 0.73 11.04 -3.42
N PRO A 65 1.34 10.18 -4.25
CA PRO A 65 1.33 8.74 -4.00
C PRO A 65 2.44 8.33 -3.00
N LEU A 66 2.14 7.35 -2.16
CA LEU A 66 3.11 6.63 -1.34
C LEU A 66 3.12 5.16 -1.76
N VAL A 67 4.31 4.65 -2.07
CA VAL A 67 4.55 3.23 -2.30
C VAL A 67 5.07 2.67 -1.00
N VAL A 68 4.27 1.83 -0.33
CA VAL A 68 4.66 1.22 0.94
C VAL A 68 5.08 -0.21 0.66
N VAL A 69 6.34 -0.55 0.91
CA VAL A 69 6.80 -1.94 0.87
C VAL A 69 6.57 -2.60 2.22
N GLY A 70 6.12 -3.85 2.16
CA GLY A 70 5.82 -4.67 3.32
C GLY A 70 7.03 -5.34 3.96
N GLY A 71 8.08 -4.61 4.35
CA GLY A 71 9.27 -5.23 4.92
C GLY A 71 9.04 -5.85 6.30
N GLY A 72 8.21 -5.22 7.13
CA GLY A 72 7.76 -5.75 8.42
C GLY A 72 6.63 -6.77 8.27
N THR A 73 5.60 -6.45 7.47
CA THR A 73 4.47 -7.38 7.23
C THR A 73 4.89 -8.65 6.52
N GLY A 74 5.90 -8.57 5.64
CA GLY A 74 6.48 -9.74 4.97
C GLY A 74 7.16 -10.74 5.91
N LEU A 75 7.55 -10.32 7.12
CA LEU A 75 8.09 -11.22 8.16
C LEU A 75 7.01 -12.02 8.87
N VAL A 76 5.75 -11.55 8.83
CA VAL A 76 4.59 -12.23 9.45
C VAL A 76 3.83 -13.04 8.39
N GLY A 77 3.59 -12.44 7.23
CA GLY A 77 2.81 -13.00 6.13
C GLY A 77 1.31 -12.66 6.23
N ASP A 78 0.73 -12.24 5.10
CA ASP A 78 -0.72 -12.02 4.97
C ASP A 78 -1.45 -13.37 4.71
N PRO A 79 -2.40 -13.77 5.58
CA PRO A 79 -3.17 -15.01 5.44
C PRO A 79 -4.22 -14.96 4.32
N SER A 80 -4.54 -13.78 3.79
CA SER A 80 -5.62 -13.58 2.83
C SER A 80 -5.48 -14.49 1.59
N GLY A 81 -6.37 -15.46 1.46
CA GLY A 81 -6.55 -16.28 0.26
C GLY A 81 -5.46 -17.32 -0.06
N LYS A 82 -4.61 -17.72 0.91
CA LYS A 82 -3.54 -18.72 0.67
C LYS A 82 -3.60 -19.91 1.63
N SER A 83 -3.50 -21.12 1.09
CA SER A 83 -3.58 -22.40 1.81
C SER A 83 -2.23 -22.94 2.32
N GLU A 84 -1.10 -22.38 1.88
CA GLU A 84 0.24 -22.86 2.23
C GLU A 84 1.08 -21.80 2.94
N ALA A 85 1.90 -22.25 3.91
CA ALA A 85 2.83 -21.40 4.63
C ALA A 85 3.93 -20.87 3.67
N ARG A 86 4.10 -19.54 3.62
CA ARG A 86 5.09 -18.90 2.75
C ARG A 86 6.52 -19.19 3.23
N LYS A 87 7.47 -19.23 2.30
CA LYS A 87 8.90 -19.20 2.62
C LYS A 87 9.22 -17.90 3.37
N MET A 88 9.78 -18.03 4.57
CA MET A 88 10.29 -16.89 5.35
C MET A 88 11.54 -16.33 4.66
N LEU A 89 11.47 -15.08 4.23
CA LEU A 89 12.61 -14.35 3.67
C LEU A 89 13.45 -13.72 4.79
N THR A 90 14.75 -13.63 4.57
CA THR A 90 15.65 -12.84 5.41
C THR A 90 15.38 -11.34 5.22
N ARG A 91 15.76 -10.52 6.21
CA ARG A 91 15.65 -9.05 6.11
C ARG A 91 16.41 -8.49 4.91
N ASP A 92 17.54 -9.10 4.54
CA ASP A 92 18.34 -8.66 3.41
C ASP A 92 17.69 -9.00 2.07
N GLU A 93 17.08 -10.18 1.94
CA GLU A 93 16.26 -10.55 0.77
C GLU A 93 15.06 -9.61 0.63
N VAL A 94 14.34 -9.34 1.72
CA VAL A 94 13.22 -8.39 1.76
C VAL A 94 13.64 -7.00 1.28
N ARG A 95 14.77 -6.48 1.78
CA ARG A 95 15.31 -5.17 1.35
C ARG A 95 15.75 -5.17 -0.11
N ALA A 96 16.34 -6.26 -0.60
CA ALA A 96 16.73 -6.38 -2.00
C ALA A 96 15.50 -6.36 -2.92
N ASN A 97 14.48 -7.14 -2.56
CA ASN A 97 13.20 -7.19 -3.27
C ASN A 97 12.49 -5.83 -3.27
N ALA A 98 12.45 -5.15 -2.12
CA ALA A 98 11.88 -3.82 -1.99
C ALA A 98 12.54 -2.79 -2.94
N ARG A 99 13.88 -2.81 -3.04
CA ARG A 99 14.61 -1.94 -3.99
C ARG A 99 14.27 -2.27 -5.45
N ALA A 100 14.19 -3.55 -5.79
CA ALA A 100 13.85 -3.98 -7.15
C ALA A 100 12.42 -3.59 -7.54
N ILE A 101 11.46 -3.76 -6.62
CA ILE A 101 10.07 -3.32 -6.78
C ILE A 101 10.00 -1.80 -6.94
N GLY A 102 10.70 -1.04 -6.10
CA GLY A 102 10.77 0.41 -6.19
C GLY A 102 11.29 0.88 -7.56
N ALA A 103 12.36 0.25 -8.07
CA ALA A 103 12.90 0.55 -9.39
C ALA A 103 11.91 0.24 -10.53
N GLN A 104 11.10 -0.81 -10.41
CA GLN A 104 10.05 -1.12 -11.40
C GLN A 104 8.94 -0.08 -11.39
N ILE A 105 8.46 0.30 -10.19
CA ILE A 105 7.41 1.32 -10.04
C ILE A 105 7.90 2.69 -10.51
N ALA A 106 9.19 3.00 -10.35
CA ALA A 106 9.80 4.26 -10.78
C ALA A 106 9.71 4.51 -12.30
N ARG A 107 9.44 3.47 -13.08
CA ARG A 107 9.20 3.58 -14.53
C ARG A 107 7.83 4.16 -14.87
N ILE A 108 6.90 4.14 -13.92
CA ILE A 108 5.49 4.55 -14.11
C ILE A 108 5.14 5.75 -13.22
N VAL A 109 5.72 5.82 -12.02
CA VAL A 109 5.49 6.87 -11.02
C VAL A 109 6.78 7.60 -10.73
N ARG A 110 6.75 8.94 -10.71
CA ARG A 110 7.93 9.79 -10.46
C ARG A 110 8.20 9.91 -8.96
N PHE A 111 9.35 9.42 -8.51
CA PHE A 111 9.86 9.62 -7.15
C PHE A 111 10.65 10.93 -7.02
N GLY A 112 10.71 11.48 -5.81
CA GLY A 112 11.44 12.72 -5.51
C GLY A 112 10.94 13.40 -4.24
N GLU A 113 11.37 14.65 -4.04
CA GLU A 113 11.03 15.46 -2.86
C GLU A 113 9.99 16.56 -3.15
N GLY A 114 9.50 16.64 -4.39
CA GLY A 114 8.42 17.54 -4.75
C GLY A 114 7.09 17.23 -4.04
N PRO A 115 6.14 18.19 -4.01
CA PRO A 115 4.89 18.05 -3.27
C PRO A 115 3.99 16.90 -3.78
N SER A 116 4.05 16.58 -5.07
CA SER A 116 3.34 15.45 -5.70
C SER A 116 4.28 14.28 -6.06
N ASP A 117 5.55 14.35 -5.66
CA ASP A 117 6.50 13.29 -5.93
C ASP A 117 6.23 12.10 -5.01
N ALA A 118 6.36 10.91 -5.57
CA ALA A 118 6.16 9.68 -4.84
C ALA A 118 7.25 9.46 -3.81
N LYS A 119 6.89 8.80 -2.71
CA LYS A 119 7.86 8.26 -1.74
C LYS A 119 7.76 6.75 -1.66
N LEU A 120 8.92 6.11 -1.57
CA LEU A 120 9.05 4.69 -1.24
C LEU A 120 9.28 4.60 0.27
N LEU A 121 8.40 3.91 0.99
CA LEU A 121 8.46 3.74 2.45
C LEU A 121 8.49 2.26 2.77
N ASP A 122 9.23 1.85 3.81
CA ASP A 122 9.24 0.47 4.29
C ASP A 122 8.52 0.40 5.64
N ASN A 123 7.46 -0.41 5.75
CA ASN A 123 6.75 -0.56 7.02
C ASN A 123 7.57 -1.25 8.11
N ALA A 124 8.71 -1.86 7.78
CA ALA A 124 9.70 -2.29 8.77
C ALA A 124 10.21 -1.12 9.63
N ASP A 125 10.28 0.10 9.08
CA ASP A 125 10.83 1.28 9.76
C ASP A 125 10.04 1.66 11.02
N TRP A 126 8.76 1.28 11.10
CA TRP A 126 7.93 1.52 12.29
C TRP A 126 7.39 0.25 12.95
N LEU A 127 7.31 -0.89 12.23
CA LEU A 127 6.84 -2.15 12.81
C LEU A 127 7.95 -2.95 13.50
N ALA A 128 9.20 -2.86 13.04
CA ALA A 128 10.28 -3.70 13.57
C ALA A 128 10.67 -3.36 15.00
N ASP A 129 10.45 -2.11 15.42
CA ASP A 129 10.78 -1.60 16.75
C ASP A 129 9.56 -1.54 17.68
N LEU A 130 8.36 -1.88 17.19
CA LEU A 130 7.13 -1.87 17.98
C LEU A 130 7.14 -3.01 19.01
N GLY A 131 7.18 -2.65 20.29
CA GLY A 131 7.22 -3.63 21.38
C GLY A 131 5.90 -4.39 21.54
N TRP A 132 5.97 -5.67 21.91
CA TRP A 132 4.78 -6.51 22.12
C TRP A 132 3.78 -5.92 23.14
N ILE A 133 4.28 -5.40 24.26
CA ILE A 133 3.42 -4.80 25.30
C ILE A 133 2.78 -3.50 24.81
N GLU A 134 3.51 -2.70 24.05
CA GLU A 134 3.00 -1.45 23.46
C GLU A 134 1.91 -1.75 22.43
N LEU A 135 2.14 -2.71 21.52
CA LEU A 135 1.14 -3.20 20.57
C LEU A 135 -0.16 -3.61 21.30
N LEU A 136 -0.06 -4.41 22.36
CA LEU A 136 -1.23 -4.90 23.09
C LEU A 136 -1.97 -3.81 23.88
N ARG A 137 -1.29 -2.76 24.33
CA ARG A 137 -1.88 -1.70 25.16
C ARG A 137 -2.42 -0.54 24.34
N GLU A 138 -1.70 -0.11 23.32
CA GLU A 138 -2.03 1.08 22.54
C GLU A 138 -2.90 0.75 21.32
N ILE A 139 -2.71 -0.43 20.71
CA ILE A 139 -3.41 -0.82 19.48
C ILE A 139 -4.45 -1.91 19.77
N GLY A 140 -4.09 -2.93 20.56
CA GLY A 140 -4.95 -4.06 20.90
C GLY A 140 -6.39 -3.70 21.33
N PRO A 141 -6.60 -2.72 22.24
CA PRO A 141 -7.94 -2.38 22.73
C PRO A 141 -8.84 -1.73 21.67
N CYS A 142 -8.28 -1.23 20.58
CA CYS A 142 -9.05 -0.68 19.46
C CYS A 142 -9.75 -1.77 18.61
N PHE A 143 -9.41 -3.04 18.81
CA PHE A 143 -9.92 -4.17 18.01
C PHE A 143 -10.61 -5.20 18.90
N SER A 144 -11.87 -5.51 18.59
CA SER A 144 -12.57 -6.62 19.24
C SER A 144 -12.32 -7.93 18.48
N VAL A 145 -12.03 -9.01 19.22
CA VAL A 145 -11.79 -10.34 18.64
C VAL A 145 -13.00 -10.80 17.81
N ASN A 146 -14.22 -10.59 18.30
CA ASN A 146 -15.44 -10.96 17.57
C ASN A 146 -15.57 -10.23 16.22
N ARG A 147 -15.12 -8.96 16.15
CA ARG A 147 -15.13 -8.23 14.89
C ARG A 147 -14.06 -8.76 13.95
N MET A 148 -12.87 -9.10 14.45
CA MET A 148 -11.81 -9.70 13.63
C MET A 148 -12.25 -11.03 13.01
N LEU A 149 -12.94 -11.89 13.77
CA LEU A 149 -13.43 -13.20 13.31
C LEU A 149 -14.58 -13.14 12.28
N SER A 150 -15.18 -11.97 12.05
CA SER A 150 -16.25 -11.80 11.05
C SER A 150 -15.75 -11.20 9.73
N MET A 151 -14.43 -11.02 9.58
CA MET A 151 -13.83 -10.53 8.34
C MET A 151 -13.65 -11.67 7.33
N ASP A 152 -13.98 -11.42 6.06
CA ASP A 152 -13.87 -12.41 4.97
C ASP A 152 -12.44 -12.93 4.75
N SER A 153 -11.43 -12.21 5.25
CA SER A 153 -10.00 -12.52 5.09
C SER A 153 -9.45 -13.51 6.12
N VAL A 154 -10.22 -13.84 7.18
CA VAL A 154 -9.82 -14.69 8.30
C VAL A 154 -10.49 -16.06 8.19
#